data_AF-K0SJH4-F1
#
_entry.id   AF-K0SJH4-F1
#
_cell.length_a   1.000
_cell.length_b   1.000
_cell.length_c   1.000
_cell.angle_alpha   90.00
_cell.angle_beta   90.00
_cell.angle_gamma   90.00
#
_symmetry.space_group_name_H-M   'P 1'
#
loop_
_entity.id
_entity.type
_entity.pdbx_description
1 polymer ?
#
loop_
_entity_poly.entity_id
_entity_poly.type
_entity_poly.pdbx_seq_one_letter_code
_entity_poly.pdbx_strand_id
1 'polypeptide(L)'
;MSHSKKKSKQRKPRPGKSGASAATGERLNNEVLTSLNRLGDKLSQLDDEQTSPSCPLGDCDVELAVAVAALDLAGGEGDDTTSAATDSEESLPQISSDDEGTLTSPGPALSHWRTLPLQVQSAYQLLSDGADYIHATSTKYTLVAKVDAKEGGNLALELRKGAELVGAGTLLLFSPDCGSSRSLKRYTKQFARAVISSTVALVKSFVDGLAFGAPHDGNNIGAQRTGAVWAACDNLRKVLPRGNRAAMRRELMVWVRDCSESIEEFGGILELGPRDDTCGGEEEGCMTDEDQFTESEMDVARAAVNLMKCSKNVLALVLKACESAGDVVESFVEKSKDGVEAEAVAPEGSSSESGFQRKGETLQCISNLHELGRTVGEGVTNFGVMLYPPLENSSSNEELIREASKMTSSADVNDETDGAMVNTSPLSLQLERQLRAISECIGAIEELRPSITEEVRLAMERLRGALEVRRKEIQEATTSWSEASNLQPSHGADR
;
A
#
# COMPACT_ATOMS: atom_id res chain seq x y z
N MET A 1 68.11 31.09 20.84
CA MET A 1 67.00 30.73 19.93
C MET A 1 65.81 31.63 20.27
N SER A 2 65.57 32.68 19.47
CA SER A 2 64.52 33.68 19.73
C SER A 2 63.17 33.24 19.16
N HIS A 3 62.16 33.14 20.01
CA HIS A 3 60.78 32.90 19.61
C HIS A 3 60.15 34.17 18.99
N SER A 4 59.94 34.12 17.67
CA SER A 4 59.22 35.15 16.92
C SER A 4 57.71 34.97 17.09
N LYS A 5 57.12 35.78 17.98
CA LYS A 5 55.66 35.90 18.15
C LYS A 5 55.06 36.70 16.98
N LYS A 6 54.56 36.02 15.95
CA LYS A 6 53.70 36.63 14.92
C LYS A 6 52.32 36.94 15.53
N LYS A 7 52.06 38.22 15.84
CA LYS A 7 50.73 38.73 16.17
C LYS A 7 49.84 38.69 14.91
N SER A 8 48.94 37.71 14.86
CA SER A 8 47.83 37.67 13.90
C SER A 8 46.89 38.84 14.17
N LYS A 9 46.77 39.74 13.19
CA LYS A 9 45.91 40.94 13.26
C LYS A 9 44.48 40.48 12.97
N GLN A 10 43.70 40.21 14.02
CA GLN A 10 42.25 39.95 13.91
C GLN A 10 41.58 41.15 13.21
N ARG A 11 41.15 40.94 11.96
CA ARG A 11 40.27 41.87 11.26
C ARG A 11 38.92 41.86 11.96
N LYS A 12 38.56 42.96 12.64
CA LYS A 12 37.20 43.21 13.10
C LYS A 12 36.24 43.13 11.90
N PRO A 13 35.20 42.26 11.91
CA PRO A 13 34.22 42.22 10.85
C PRO A 13 33.47 43.56 10.79
N ARG A 14 33.36 44.15 9.60
CA ARG A 14 32.59 45.37 9.37
C ARG A 14 31.08 45.03 9.51
N PRO A 15 30.35 45.63 10.46
CA PRO A 15 28.90 45.54 10.49
C PRO A 15 28.35 46.46 9.39
N GLY A 16 27.52 45.98 8.46
CA GLY A 16 26.80 46.93 7.61
C GLY A 16 26.17 46.47 6.30
N LYS A 17 26.39 45.25 5.80
CA LYS A 17 25.71 44.80 4.55
C LYS A 17 25.18 43.37 4.54
N SER A 18 25.40 42.58 5.60
CA SER A 18 24.98 41.16 5.61
C SER A 18 23.48 40.94 5.87
N GLY A 19 22.77 41.89 6.49
CA GLY A 19 21.38 41.70 6.92
C GLY A 19 20.37 41.52 5.77
N ALA A 20 20.49 42.30 4.69
CA ALA A 20 19.52 42.24 3.59
C ALA A 20 19.63 40.94 2.76
N SER A 21 20.85 40.40 2.62
CA SER A 21 21.07 39.14 1.89
C SER A 21 20.51 37.94 2.66
N ALA A 22 20.72 37.93 3.98
CA ALA A 22 20.20 36.87 4.85
C ALA A 22 18.66 36.82 4.86
N ALA A 23 18.01 37.99 4.98
CA ALA A 23 16.55 38.09 4.95
C ALA A 23 15.94 37.58 3.63
N THR A 24 16.65 37.76 2.51
CA THR A 24 16.20 37.25 1.20
C THR A 24 16.23 35.73 1.16
N GLY A 25 17.32 35.12 1.64
CA GLY A 25 17.47 33.66 1.69
C GLY A 25 16.44 32.98 2.60
N GLU A 26 16.21 33.56 3.78
CA GLU A 26 15.20 33.09 4.73
C GLU A 26 13.78 33.16 4.14
N ARG A 27 13.45 34.25 3.44
CA ARG A 27 12.17 34.38 2.73
C ARG A 27 11.97 33.27 1.69
N LEU A 28 13.00 32.97 0.88
CA LEU A 28 12.92 31.91 -0.13
C LEU A 28 12.75 30.53 0.50
N ASN A 29 13.46 30.22 1.59
CA ASN A 29 13.28 28.96 2.31
C ASN A 29 11.83 28.80 2.83
N ASN A 30 11.24 29.86 3.37
CA ASN A 30 9.85 29.83 3.86
C ASN A 30 8.82 29.65 2.73
N GLU A 31 9.04 30.29 1.58
CA GLU A 31 8.21 30.10 0.39
C GLU A 31 8.28 28.64 -0.10
N VAL A 32 9.50 28.11 -0.22
CA VAL A 32 9.73 26.71 -0.60
C VAL A 32 9.06 25.76 0.39
N LEU A 33 9.21 25.99 1.69
CA LEU A 33 8.61 25.16 2.74
C LEU A 33 7.08 25.13 2.61
N THR A 34 6.46 26.30 2.36
CA THR A 34 5.00 26.40 2.15
C THR A 34 4.57 25.60 0.91
N SER A 35 5.31 25.72 -0.19
CA SER A 35 5.03 24.98 -1.42
C SER A 35 5.19 23.46 -1.25
N LEU A 36 6.26 23.02 -0.57
CA LEU A 36 6.51 21.60 -0.32
C LEU A 36 5.46 20.98 0.61
N ASN A 37 5.01 21.72 1.63
CA ASN A 37 3.91 21.26 2.49
C ASN A 37 2.61 21.12 1.69
N ARG A 38 2.26 22.12 0.86
CA ARG A 38 1.08 22.03 -0.02
C ARG A 38 1.15 20.82 -0.96
N LEU A 39 2.33 20.53 -1.52
CA LEU A 39 2.53 19.33 -2.34
C LEU A 39 2.37 18.05 -1.51
N GLY A 40 2.96 18.00 -0.32
CA GLY A 40 2.80 16.88 0.62
C GLY A 40 1.34 16.63 0.99
N ASP A 41 0.56 17.69 1.21
CA ASP A 41 -0.86 17.63 1.50
C ASP A 41 -1.66 17.10 0.30
N LYS A 42 -1.41 17.62 -0.92
CA LYS A 42 -2.01 17.10 -2.16
C LYS A 42 -1.73 15.60 -2.33
N LEU A 43 -0.48 15.17 -2.16
CA LEU A 43 -0.11 13.76 -2.25
C LEU A 43 -0.75 12.91 -1.14
N SER A 44 -1.06 13.50 0.01
CA SER A 44 -1.75 12.79 1.09
C SER A 44 -3.22 12.52 0.79
N GLN A 45 -3.85 13.45 0.06
CA GLN A 45 -5.25 13.41 -0.34
C GLN A 45 -5.51 12.51 -1.56
N LEU A 46 -4.47 12.13 -2.31
CA LEU A 46 -4.62 11.16 -3.39
C LEU A 46 -5.20 9.87 -2.85
N ASP A 47 -6.42 9.54 -3.24
CA ASP A 47 -7.04 8.29 -2.83
C ASP A 47 -6.52 7.15 -3.70
N ASP A 48 -6.24 6.00 -3.08
CA ASP A 48 -5.86 4.80 -3.81
C ASP A 48 -7.11 4.13 -4.43
N GLU A 49 -8.32 4.49 -3.96
CA GLU A 49 -9.60 3.88 -4.33
C GLU A 49 -10.45 4.72 -5.31
N GLN A 50 -10.32 6.04 -5.33
CA GLN A 50 -11.05 6.88 -6.29
C GLN A 50 -10.46 6.75 -7.70
N THR A 51 -11.06 5.88 -8.49
CA THR A 51 -10.97 5.89 -9.97
C THR A 51 -12.34 6.00 -10.63
N SER A 52 -13.36 6.36 -9.85
CA SER A 52 -14.71 6.57 -10.38
C SER A 52 -14.69 7.76 -11.36
N PRO A 53 -15.17 7.57 -12.61
CA PRO A 53 -15.22 8.63 -13.62
C PRO A 53 -16.26 9.73 -13.32
N SER A 54 -16.88 9.73 -12.14
CA SER A 54 -18.03 10.57 -11.80
C SER A 54 -17.68 11.88 -11.07
N CYS A 55 -16.41 12.15 -10.75
CA CYS A 55 -16.00 13.48 -10.34
C CYS A 55 -15.65 14.30 -11.58
N PRO A 56 -16.38 15.37 -11.92
CA PRO A 56 -15.94 16.29 -12.96
C PRO A 56 -14.59 16.86 -12.51
N LEU A 57 -13.53 16.38 -13.14
CA LEU A 57 -12.15 16.78 -12.93
C LEU A 57 -12.07 18.30 -13.15
N GLY A 58 -12.12 19.06 -12.06
CA GLY A 58 -11.98 20.51 -12.10
C GLY A 58 -10.58 20.88 -12.60
N ASP A 59 -10.48 22.06 -13.23
CA ASP A 59 -9.35 22.69 -13.94
C ASP A 59 -7.90 22.50 -13.40
N CYS A 60 -7.69 21.88 -12.25
CA CYS A 60 -6.38 21.61 -11.65
C CYS A 60 -5.52 20.59 -12.42
N ASP A 61 -6.11 19.59 -13.08
CA ASP A 61 -5.34 18.54 -13.77
C ASP A 61 -4.87 18.99 -15.16
N VAL A 62 -5.62 19.89 -15.81
CA VAL A 62 -5.17 20.59 -17.02
C VAL A 62 -4.00 21.49 -16.68
N GLU A 63 -4.03 22.21 -15.56
CA GLU A 63 -2.93 23.09 -15.14
C GLU A 63 -1.65 22.31 -14.81
N LEU A 64 -1.77 21.09 -14.24
CA LEU A 64 -0.62 20.23 -13.98
C LEU A 64 -0.10 19.55 -15.24
N ALA A 65 -0.97 19.03 -16.11
CA ALA A 65 -0.55 18.48 -17.41
C ALA A 65 0.11 19.55 -18.28
N VAL A 66 -0.41 20.79 -18.24
CA VAL A 66 0.20 21.98 -18.86
C VAL A 66 1.51 22.36 -18.17
N ALA A 67 1.63 22.25 -16.85
CA ALA A 67 2.89 22.49 -16.14
C ALA A 67 3.96 21.42 -16.43
N VAL A 68 3.55 20.16 -16.62
CA VAL A 68 4.43 19.06 -17.05
C VAL A 68 4.85 19.24 -18.51
N ALA A 69 3.94 19.66 -19.39
CA ALA A 69 4.27 20.05 -20.76
C ALA A 69 5.13 21.33 -20.82
N ALA A 70 5.02 22.23 -19.84
CA ALA A 70 5.86 23.42 -19.72
C ALA A 70 7.24 23.12 -19.08
N LEU A 71 7.40 21.96 -18.44
CA LEU A 71 8.67 21.46 -17.92
C LEU A 71 9.48 20.69 -18.97
N ASP A 72 9.02 20.67 -20.23
CA ASP A 72 9.82 20.19 -21.34
C ASP A 72 11.15 20.97 -21.36
N LEU A 73 12.21 20.24 -21.03
CA LEU A 73 13.53 20.77 -20.75
C LEU A 73 14.06 21.44 -22.01
N ALA A 74 13.91 22.77 -22.08
CA ALA A 74 14.46 23.61 -23.13
C ALA A 74 15.97 23.42 -23.23
N GLY A 75 16.35 22.53 -24.15
CA GLY A 75 17.68 22.28 -24.64
C GLY A 75 17.56 21.84 -26.10
N GLY A 76 17.19 22.77 -26.98
CA GLY A 76 17.14 22.54 -28.42
C GLY A 76 16.23 23.52 -29.14
N GLU A 77 16.82 24.58 -29.69
CA GLU A 77 16.19 25.43 -30.70
C GLU A 77 15.84 24.60 -31.94
N GLY A 78 14.66 24.85 -32.54
CA GLY A 78 14.46 24.60 -33.96
C GLY A 78 13.11 24.04 -34.37
N ASP A 79 12.19 24.97 -34.65
CA ASP A 79 11.43 25.05 -35.89
C ASP A 79 10.01 24.45 -35.98
N ASP A 80 9.21 25.21 -36.74
CA ASP A 80 7.77 25.26 -36.94
C ASP A 80 7.04 23.94 -37.21
N THR A 81 5.80 23.81 -36.71
CA THR A 81 4.59 23.75 -37.57
C THR A 81 3.26 23.74 -36.80
N THR A 82 2.24 24.21 -37.51
CA THR A 82 0.93 24.74 -37.10
C THR A 82 -0.22 23.72 -36.98
N SER A 83 -1.16 24.02 -36.07
CA SER A 83 -2.65 23.96 -36.23
C SER A 83 -3.34 22.65 -36.65
N ALA A 84 -4.25 22.14 -35.80
CA ALA A 84 -5.69 22.03 -36.13
C ALA A 84 -6.53 21.64 -34.89
N ALA A 85 -7.60 22.39 -34.65
CA ALA A 85 -8.65 22.08 -33.68
C ALA A 85 -9.74 21.24 -34.36
N THR A 86 -10.27 20.24 -33.66
CA THR A 86 -11.49 19.51 -34.02
C THR A 86 -12.37 19.32 -32.79
N ASP A 87 -13.52 20.00 -32.82
CA ASP A 87 -14.69 19.76 -31.97
C ASP A 87 -15.27 18.38 -32.26
N SER A 88 -15.63 17.64 -31.21
CA SER A 88 -16.54 16.50 -31.29
C SER A 88 -17.31 16.41 -29.97
N GLU A 89 -18.57 16.89 -30.00
CA GLU A 89 -19.57 16.59 -28.98
C GLU A 89 -19.97 15.11 -29.11
N GLU A 90 -19.69 14.32 -28.09
CA GLU A 90 -20.19 12.95 -27.97
C GLU A 90 -21.09 12.82 -26.74
N SER A 91 -22.32 12.38 -27.00
CA SER A 91 -23.44 12.25 -26.08
C SER A 91 -23.22 11.19 -25.00
N LEU A 92 -23.44 11.59 -23.73
CA LEU A 92 -23.40 10.73 -22.55
C LEU A 92 -24.65 9.83 -22.45
N PRO A 93 -24.51 8.53 -22.10
CA PRO A 93 -25.65 7.67 -21.76
C PRO A 93 -26.07 7.87 -20.29
N GLN A 94 -27.38 8.02 -20.06
CA GLN A 94 -27.99 7.94 -18.72
C GLN A 94 -27.99 6.49 -18.23
N ILE A 95 -27.32 6.24 -17.10
CA ILE A 95 -27.35 4.95 -16.39
C ILE A 95 -28.15 5.15 -15.10
N SER A 96 -29.20 4.36 -14.94
CA SER A 96 -30.05 4.24 -13.77
C SER A 96 -29.31 3.57 -12.61
N SER A 97 -29.31 4.23 -11.45
CA SER A 97 -28.69 3.78 -10.21
C SER A 97 -29.74 3.23 -9.27
N ASP A 98 -29.88 1.90 -9.19
CA ASP A 98 -30.60 1.17 -8.13
C ASP A 98 -30.05 -0.27 -8.10
N ASP A 99 -28.83 -0.47 -7.59
CA ASP A 99 -28.33 -1.80 -7.23
C ASP A 99 -27.29 -1.69 -6.09
N GLU A 100 -27.77 -1.77 -4.85
CA GLU A 100 -26.98 -1.64 -3.62
C GLU A 100 -26.75 -3.04 -3.02
N GLY A 101 -25.91 -3.83 -3.70
CA GLY A 101 -25.31 -5.04 -3.17
C GLY A 101 -23.81 -4.80 -2.97
N THR A 102 -23.34 -4.85 -1.72
CA THR A 102 -21.94 -4.61 -1.31
C THR A 102 -20.96 -5.69 -1.80
N LEU A 103 -20.92 -5.93 -3.11
CA LEU A 103 -19.74 -6.46 -3.78
C LEU A 103 -18.73 -5.31 -3.80
N THR A 104 -17.53 -5.59 -3.30
CA THR A 104 -16.38 -4.69 -3.38
C THR A 104 -16.36 -4.02 -4.75
N SER A 105 -16.46 -2.68 -4.79
CA SER A 105 -16.43 -1.91 -6.03
C SER A 105 -15.28 -2.45 -6.89
N PRO A 106 -15.52 -2.83 -8.16
CA PRO A 106 -14.50 -3.41 -8.99
C PRO A 106 -13.26 -2.51 -8.95
N GLY A 107 -12.12 -3.09 -8.58
CA GLY A 107 -10.87 -2.37 -8.49
C GLY A 107 -10.54 -1.68 -9.82
N PRO A 108 -9.70 -0.63 -9.82
CA PRO A 108 -9.32 0.07 -11.04
C PRO A 108 -8.90 -0.92 -12.12
N ALA A 109 -9.46 -0.76 -13.32
CA ALA A 109 -9.17 -1.64 -14.43
C ALA A 109 -7.66 -1.57 -14.76
N LEU A 110 -7.00 -2.74 -14.73
CA LEU A 110 -5.59 -2.82 -15.07
C LEU A 110 -5.43 -2.63 -16.57
N SER A 111 -4.56 -1.70 -16.99
CA SER A 111 -4.25 -1.51 -18.41
C SER A 111 -3.15 -2.45 -18.91
N HIS A 112 -2.27 -2.88 -18.00
CA HIS A 112 -1.07 -3.65 -18.30
C HIS A 112 -0.67 -4.58 -17.16
N TRP A 113 0.10 -5.62 -17.50
CA TRP A 113 0.64 -6.59 -16.53
C TRP A 113 2.17 -6.50 -16.40
N ARG A 114 2.94 -6.87 -17.44
CA ARG A 114 4.41 -6.79 -17.41
C ARG A 114 4.99 -5.68 -18.28
N THR A 115 4.50 -5.52 -19.50
CA THR A 115 5.01 -4.49 -20.42
C THR A 115 4.47 -3.13 -20.02
N LEU A 116 5.36 -2.19 -19.72
CA LEU A 116 5.00 -0.85 -19.28
C LEU A 116 4.57 0.02 -20.47
N PRO A 117 3.38 0.63 -20.45
CA PRO A 117 3.01 1.67 -21.40
C PRO A 117 3.99 2.85 -21.39
N LEU A 118 4.11 3.58 -22.49
CA LEU A 118 5.04 4.71 -22.60
C LEU A 118 4.76 5.78 -21.54
N GLN A 119 3.49 6.06 -21.26
CA GLN A 119 3.06 7.02 -20.24
C GLN A 119 3.59 6.63 -18.85
N VAL A 120 3.51 5.34 -18.50
CA VAL A 120 4.02 4.79 -17.24
C VAL A 120 5.55 4.88 -17.18
N GLN A 121 6.25 4.63 -18.30
CA GLN A 121 7.71 4.81 -18.38
C GLN A 121 8.12 6.26 -18.17
N SER A 122 7.44 7.21 -18.82
CA SER A 122 7.67 8.65 -18.65
C SER A 122 7.43 9.09 -17.20
N ALA A 123 6.39 8.56 -16.55
CA ALA A 123 6.12 8.86 -15.15
C ALA A 123 7.25 8.36 -14.23
N TYR A 124 7.77 7.14 -14.44
CA TYR A 124 8.95 6.65 -13.70
C TYR A 124 10.20 7.48 -13.97
N GLN A 125 10.37 7.98 -15.19
CA GLN A 125 11.49 8.85 -15.54
C GLN A 125 11.43 10.15 -14.73
N LEU A 126 10.28 10.81 -14.68
CA LEU A 126 10.07 12.02 -13.86
C LEU A 126 10.34 11.77 -12.37
N LEU A 127 9.88 10.63 -11.84
CA LEU A 127 10.17 10.23 -10.45
C LEU A 127 11.68 10.06 -10.21
N SER A 128 12.39 9.43 -11.14
CA SER A 128 13.84 9.22 -11.05
C SER A 128 14.61 10.53 -11.15
N ASP A 129 14.30 11.36 -12.15
CA ASP A 129 14.96 12.64 -12.39
C ASP A 129 14.74 13.59 -11.22
N GLY A 130 13.51 13.66 -10.70
CA GLY A 130 13.20 14.42 -9.49
C GLY A 130 13.99 13.93 -8.28
N ALA A 131 14.08 12.62 -8.06
CA ALA A 131 14.85 12.04 -6.96
C ALA A 131 16.36 12.31 -7.09
N ASP A 132 16.91 12.17 -8.29
CA ASP A 132 18.33 12.46 -8.58
C ASP A 132 18.65 13.94 -8.33
N TYR A 133 17.76 14.82 -8.78
CA TYR A 133 17.90 16.26 -8.61
C TYR A 133 17.85 16.66 -7.12
N ILE A 134 16.89 16.13 -6.34
CA ILE A 134 16.82 16.35 -4.88
C ILE A 134 18.05 15.79 -4.18
N HIS A 135 18.46 14.56 -4.52
CA HIS A 135 19.61 13.91 -3.90
C HIS A 135 20.89 14.74 -4.08
N ALA A 136 21.19 15.18 -5.31
CA ALA A 136 22.36 16.01 -5.60
C ALA A 136 22.28 17.38 -4.89
N THR A 137 21.12 18.04 -4.97
CA THR A 137 20.92 19.39 -4.44
C THR A 137 20.97 19.42 -2.91
N SER A 138 20.43 18.40 -2.23
CA SER A 138 20.36 18.35 -0.76
C SER A 138 21.74 18.41 -0.08
N THR A 139 22.76 17.82 -0.71
CA THR A 139 24.15 17.89 -0.25
C THR A 139 24.67 19.31 -0.31
N LYS A 140 24.48 19.95 -1.47
CA LYS A 140 24.93 21.31 -1.73
C LYS A 140 24.20 22.30 -0.83
N TYR A 141 22.89 22.12 -0.66
CA TYR A 141 22.06 22.92 0.25
C TYR A 141 22.62 22.87 1.68
N THR A 142 22.89 21.69 2.22
CA THR A 142 23.38 21.54 3.60
C THR A 142 24.76 22.17 3.83
N LEU A 143 25.63 22.16 2.82
CA LEU A 143 26.96 22.75 2.91
C LEU A 143 26.92 24.28 2.74
N VAL A 144 26.16 24.77 1.77
CA VAL A 144 26.14 26.19 1.38
C VAL A 144 25.24 27.02 2.28
N ALA A 145 24.07 26.50 2.66
CA ALA A 145 23.08 27.24 3.46
C ALA A 145 23.62 27.63 4.85
N LYS A 146 24.65 26.94 5.36
CA LYS A 146 25.34 27.31 6.60
C LYS A 146 26.21 28.57 6.47
N VAL A 147 26.70 28.84 5.27
CA VAL A 147 27.70 29.90 4.99
C VAL A 147 27.04 31.11 4.33
N ASP A 148 26.14 30.87 3.39
CA ASP A 148 25.41 31.90 2.66
C ASP A 148 23.91 31.55 2.59
N ALA A 149 23.11 32.27 3.37
CA ALA A 149 21.67 32.09 3.41
C ALA A 149 21.00 32.40 2.06
N LYS A 150 21.53 33.36 1.28
CA LYS A 150 20.95 33.72 -0.03
C LYS A 150 21.16 32.60 -1.04
N GLU A 151 22.38 32.07 -1.14
CA GLU A 151 22.65 30.91 -2.00
C GLU A 151 21.89 29.67 -1.52
N GLY A 152 21.80 29.48 -0.19
CA GLY A 152 20.93 28.45 0.41
C GLY A 152 19.49 28.56 -0.06
N GLY A 153 18.90 29.77 -0.03
CA GLY A 153 17.54 30.01 -0.52
C GLY A 153 17.34 29.66 -2.00
N ASN A 154 18.33 29.93 -2.85
CA ASN A 154 18.28 29.53 -4.27
C ASN A 154 18.31 28.00 -4.43
N LEU A 155 19.14 27.31 -3.63
CA LEU A 155 19.20 25.85 -3.62
C LEU A 155 17.91 25.22 -3.08
N ALA A 156 17.19 25.91 -2.17
CA ALA A 156 15.86 25.46 -1.77
C ALA A 156 14.85 25.52 -2.93
N LEU A 157 14.94 26.51 -3.82
CA LEU A 157 14.13 26.53 -5.05
C LEU A 157 14.46 25.34 -5.97
N GLU A 158 15.72 24.92 -6.05
CA GLU A 158 16.12 23.72 -6.78
C GLU A 158 15.52 22.44 -6.13
N LEU A 159 15.56 22.33 -4.79
CA LEU A 159 14.88 21.24 -4.08
C LEU A 159 13.38 21.20 -4.39
N ARG A 160 12.73 22.37 -4.48
CA ARG A 160 11.32 22.49 -4.86
C ARG A 160 11.05 21.94 -6.26
N LYS A 161 11.88 22.29 -7.25
CA LYS A 161 11.74 21.77 -8.63
C LYS A 161 11.85 20.26 -8.69
N GLY A 162 12.81 19.67 -7.97
CA GLY A 162 12.94 18.21 -7.90
C GLY A 162 11.71 17.57 -7.25
N ALA A 163 11.17 18.20 -6.21
CA ALA A 163 9.92 17.76 -5.58
C ALA A 163 8.70 17.86 -6.51
N GLU A 164 8.61 18.94 -7.31
CA GLU A 164 7.57 19.11 -8.33
C GLU A 164 7.62 18.00 -9.39
N LEU A 165 8.81 17.59 -9.85
CA LEU A 165 8.98 16.45 -10.76
C LEU A 165 8.51 15.12 -10.14
N VAL A 166 8.84 14.87 -8.86
CA VAL A 166 8.34 13.70 -8.13
C VAL A 166 6.81 13.74 -8.01
N GLY A 167 6.24 14.91 -7.72
CA GLY A 167 4.80 15.12 -7.66
C GLY A 167 4.12 14.85 -9.00
N ALA A 168 4.65 15.39 -10.10
CA ALA A 168 4.15 15.18 -11.45
C ALA A 168 4.18 13.70 -11.87
N GLY A 169 5.31 13.02 -11.68
CA GLY A 169 5.40 11.59 -11.96
C GLY A 169 4.42 10.74 -11.14
N THR A 170 4.18 11.13 -9.88
CA THR A 170 3.16 10.48 -9.04
C THR A 170 1.76 10.69 -9.60
N LEU A 171 1.40 11.92 -9.96
CA LEU A 171 0.07 12.26 -10.48
C LEU A 171 -0.22 11.57 -11.81
N LEU A 172 0.78 11.45 -12.69
CA LEU A 172 0.66 10.67 -13.92
C LEU A 172 0.35 9.19 -13.65
N LEU A 173 1.02 8.54 -12.68
CA LEU A 173 0.71 7.15 -12.32
C LEU A 173 -0.67 6.98 -11.68
N PHE A 174 -1.24 8.04 -11.11
CA PHE A 174 -2.59 8.04 -10.55
C PHE A 174 -3.67 8.25 -11.61
N SER A 175 -3.31 8.79 -12.78
CA SER A 175 -4.24 8.98 -13.91
C SER A 175 -4.94 7.67 -14.29
N PRO A 176 -6.26 7.69 -14.56
CA PRO A 176 -7.01 6.52 -15.03
C PRO A 176 -6.38 5.87 -16.27
N ASP A 177 -5.83 6.67 -17.19
CA ASP A 177 -5.27 6.20 -18.46
C ASP A 177 -4.01 5.33 -18.28
N CYS A 178 -3.30 5.49 -17.17
CA CYS A 178 -2.15 4.66 -16.85
C CYS A 178 -2.56 3.24 -16.43
N GLY A 179 -3.81 3.03 -15.98
CA GLY A 179 -4.32 1.75 -15.47
C GLY A 179 -3.40 1.12 -14.43
N SER A 180 -2.84 1.97 -13.56
CA SER A 180 -2.01 1.55 -12.43
C SER A 180 -2.88 0.86 -11.39
N SER A 181 -2.41 -0.28 -10.88
CA SER A 181 -3.07 -1.00 -9.79
C SER A 181 -3.06 -0.19 -8.51
N ARG A 182 -4.00 -0.50 -7.60
CA ARG A 182 -4.07 0.06 -6.25
C ARG A 182 -2.73 -0.08 -5.52
N SER A 183 -2.09 -1.25 -5.60
CA SER A 183 -0.76 -1.50 -5.01
C SER A 183 0.31 -0.55 -5.54
N LEU A 184 0.34 -0.34 -6.86
CA LEU A 184 1.33 0.52 -7.49
C LEU A 184 1.13 1.98 -7.05
N LYS A 185 -0.12 2.45 -7.06
CA LYS A 185 -0.50 3.78 -6.56
C LYS A 185 -0.08 3.96 -5.11
N ARG A 186 -0.43 3.01 -4.24
CA ARG A 186 -0.05 2.99 -2.81
C ARG A 186 1.46 3.10 -2.60
N TYR A 187 2.26 2.26 -3.26
CA TYR A 187 3.72 2.31 -3.14
C TYR A 187 4.27 3.66 -3.64
N THR A 188 3.84 4.10 -4.83
CA THR A 188 4.28 5.37 -5.41
C THR A 188 4.01 6.54 -4.48
N LYS A 189 2.77 6.64 -3.96
CA LYS A 189 2.37 7.64 -2.98
C LYS A 189 3.23 7.57 -1.72
N GLN A 190 3.49 6.38 -1.18
CA GLN A 190 4.33 6.21 0.01
C GLN A 190 5.76 6.71 -0.21
N PHE A 191 6.42 6.29 -1.29
CA PHE A 191 7.81 6.70 -1.57
C PHE A 191 7.90 8.19 -1.92
N ALA A 192 6.96 8.72 -2.72
CA ALA A 192 6.90 10.14 -3.04
C ALA A 192 6.74 10.99 -1.76
N ARG A 193 5.78 10.65 -0.89
CA ARG A 193 5.58 11.35 0.38
C ARG A 193 6.80 11.27 1.28
N ALA A 194 7.52 10.15 1.33
CA ALA A 194 8.74 10.02 2.10
C ALA A 194 9.84 10.99 1.62
N VAL A 195 10.01 11.14 0.30
CA VAL A 195 10.94 12.10 -0.30
C VAL A 195 10.54 13.54 0.03
N ILE A 196 9.27 13.90 -0.18
CA ILE A 196 8.78 15.26 0.10
C ILE A 196 8.91 15.59 1.59
N SER A 197 8.47 14.69 2.48
CA SER A 197 8.54 14.89 3.94
C SER A 197 9.97 15.03 4.44
N SER A 198 10.91 14.22 3.92
CA SER A 198 12.32 14.33 4.27
C SER A 198 12.93 15.66 3.80
N THR A 199 12.53 16.13 2.61
CA THR A 199 12.97 17.42 2.05
C THR A 199 12.42 18.59 2.86
N VAL A 200 11.14 18.55 3.25
CA VAL A 200 10.50 19.50 4.18
C VAL A 200 11.27 19.54 5.50
N ALA A 201 11.57 18.39 6.10
CA ALA A 201 12.30 18.31 7.37
C ALA A 201 13.71 18.90 7.26
N LEU A 202 14.39 18.69 6.12
CA LEU A 202 15.69 19.30 5.85
C LEU A 202 15.59 20.83 5.80
N VAL A 203 14.75 21.39 4.93
CA VAL A 203 14.60 22.85 4.76
C VAL A 203 14.16 23.49 6.08
N LYS A 204 13.19 22.89 6.77
CA LYS A 204 12.70 23.36 8.07
C LYS A 204 13.81 23.41 9.12
N SER A 205 14.71 22.43 9.16
CA SER A 205 15.82 22.43 10.12
C SER A 205 16.78 23.63 9.94
N PHE A 206 16.89 24.18 8.72
CA PHE A 206 17.66 25.39 8.45
C PHE A 206 16.87 26.66 8.78
N VAL A 207 15.57 26.70 8.47
CA VAL A 207 14.69 27.81 8.85
C VAL A 207 14.64 27.98 10.38
N ASP A 208 14.51 26.88 11.11
CA ASP A 208 14.42 26.87 12.58
C ASP A 208 15.80 27.14 13.26
N GLY A 209 16.88 27.28 12.50
CA GLY A 209 18.24 27.48 13.03
C GLY A 209 18.89 26.21 13.60
N LEU A 210 18.19 25.07 13.64
CA LEU A 210 18.66 23.82 14.23
C LEU A 210 19.84 23.21 13.48
N ALA A 211 19.90 23.38 12.17
CA ALA A 211 20.96 22.83 11.32
C ALA A 211 22.34 23.48 11.53
N PHE A 212 22.39 24.65 12.17
CA PHE A 212 23.63 25.37 12.45
C PHE A 212 24.37 24.79 13.67
N GLY A 213 23.65 24.15 14.60
CA GLY A 213 24.19 23.54 15.81
C GLY A 213 24.87 24.53 16.76
N ALA A 214 25.16 24.10 17.99
CA ALA A 214 26.10 24.84 18.83
C ALA A 214 27.54 24.50 18.41
N PRO A 215 28.50 25.43 18.50
CA PRO A 215 29.91 25.10 18.32
C PRO A 215 30.28 23.94 19.25
N HIS A 216 30.78 22.84 18.69
CA HIS A 216 31.23 21.61 19.39
C HIS A 216 30.17 20.63 19.89
N ASP A 217 28.87 20.75 19.55
CA ASP A 217 27.88 19.77 20.05
C ASP A 217 27.95 18.38 19.37
N GLY A 218 28.70 18.24 18.27
CA GLY A 218 28.87 16.99 17.51
C GLY A 218 27.61 16.51 16.77
N ASN A 219 26.46 17.15 17.00
CA ASN A 219 25.16 16.82 16.47
C ASN A 219 24.85 17.65 15.22
N ASN A 220 25.38 17.21 14.08
CA ASN A 220 25.12 17.87 12.80
C ASN A 220 23.73 17.49 12.24
N ILE A 221 22.67 18.09 12.81
CA ILE A 221 21.27 17.85 12.42
C ILE A 221 21.07 18.01 10.91
N GLY A 222 21.67 19.04 10.29
CA GLY A 222 21.59 19.24 8.84
C GLY A 222 22.09 18.04 8.04
N ALA A 223 23.22 17.45 8.45
CA ALA A 223 23.76 16.25 7.78
C ALA A 223 22.89 15.01 8.00
N GLN A 224 22.31 14.82 9.21
CA GLN A 224 21.38 13.72 9.47
C GLN A 224 20.13 13.84 8.60
N ARG A 225 19.56 15.04 8.45
CA ARG A 225 18.41 15.31 7.59
C ARG A 225 18.75 15.08 6.11
N THR A 226 19.94 15.49 5.65
CA THR A 226 20.41 15.15 4.30
C THR A 226 20.50 13.63 4.09
N GLY A 227 21.04 12.88 5.07
CA GLY A 227 21.09 11.42 4.99
C GLY A 227 19.70 10.78 4.86
N ALA A 228 18.69 11.31 5.57
CA ALA A 228 17.31 10.87 5.42
C ALA A 228 16.74 11.17 4.02
N VAL A 229 17.03 12.35 3.46
CA VAL A 229 16.64 12.71 2.08
C VAL A 229 17.28 11.75 1.08
N TRP A 230 18.57 11.43 1.23
CA TRP A 230 19.24 10.47 0.35
C TRP A 230 18.61 9.09 0.42
N ALA A 231 18.38 8.57 1.63
CA ALA A 231 17.74 7.27 1.81
C ALA A 231 16.34 7.22 1.16
N ALA A 232 15.54 8.29 1.30
CA ALA A 232 14.25 8.39 0.65
C ALA A 232 14.34 8.42 -0.88
N CYS A 233 15.27 9.19 -1.45
CA CYS A 233 15.49 9.26 -2.90
C CYS A 233 16.01 7.92 -3.46
N ASP A 234 16.91 7.25 -2.75
CA ASP A 234 17.43 5.93 -3.11
C ASP A 234 16.32 4.88 -3.12
N ASN A 235 15.46 4.91 -2.11
CA ASN A 235 14.31 4.02 -2.01
C ASN A 235 13.33 4.24 -3.16
N LEU A 236 13.01 5.50 -3.50
CA LEU A 236 12.14 5.81 -4.64
C LEU A 236 12.72 5.29 -5.96
N ARG A 237 14.04 5.36 -6.17
CA ARG A 237 14.68 4.91 -7.42
C ARG A 237 14.89 3.40 -7.51
N LYS A 238 15.38 2.80 -6.42
CA LYS A 238 15.89 1.41 -6.39
C LYS A 238 14.87 0.42 -5.88
N VAL A 239 14.00 0.85 -4.96
CA VAL A 239 13.08 -0.05 -4.26
C VAL A 239 11.69 0.01 -4.87
N LEU A 240 11.20 1.16 -5.34
CA LEU A 240 9.86 1.29 -5.94
C LEU A 240 9.58 0.19 -7.00
N PRO A 241 8.47 -0.58 -6.88
CA PRO A 241 8.17 -1.61 -7.86
C PRO A 241 7.81 -0.97 -9.20
N ARG A 242 8.34 -1.54 -10.29
CA ARG A 242 8.08 -1.07 -11.66
C ARG A 242 6.95 -1.89 -12.30
N GLY A 243 5.78 -1.29 -12.44
CA GLY A 243 4.57 -1.88 -13.03
C GLY A 243 3.67 -2.62 -12.04
N ASN A 244 2.45 -2.89 -12.50
CA ASN A 244 1.38 -3.53 -11.72
C ASN A 244 1.80 -4.89 -11.14
N ARG A 245 2.38 -5.77 -11.99
CA ARG A 245 2.85 -7.09 -11.56
C ARG A 245 3.80 -7.03 -10.38
N ALA A 246 4.84 -6.19 -10.47
CA ALA A 246 5.86 -6.09 -9.43
C ALA A 246 5.28 -5.54 -8.12
N ALA A 247 4.35 -4.58 -8.21
CA ALA A 247 3.69 -3.98 -7.07
C ALA A 247 2.77 -4.99 -6.35
N MET A 248 1.87 -5.63 -7.10
CA MET A 248 0.91 -6.62 -6.56
C MET A 248 1.63 -7.84 -5.99
N ARG A 249 2.66 -8.34 -6.70
CA ARG A 249 3.51 -9.42 -6.19
C ARG A 249 4.16 -9.06 -4.86
N ARG A 250 4.68 -7.84 -4.74
CA ARG A 250 5.30 -7.39 -3.49
C ARG A 250 4.29 -7.29 -2.37
N GLU A 251 3.11 -6.73 -2.63
CA GLU A 251 2.05 -6.61 -1.62
C GLU A 251 1.59 -7.99 -1.12
N LEU A 252 1.31 -8.93 -2.02
CA LEU A 252 0.97 -10.31 -1.63
C LEU A 252 2.08 -10.98 -0.83
N MET A 253 3.35 -10.76 -1.18
CA MET A 253 4.48 -11.32 -0.42
C MET A 253 4.64 -10.70 0.96
N VAL A 254 4.27 -9.43 1.15
CA VAL A 254 4.17 -8.81 2.47
C VAL A 254 3.13 -9.55 3.30
N TRP A 255 1.92 -9.75 2.78
CA TRP A 255 0.87 -10.49 3.49
C TRP A 255 1.27 -11.93 3.81
N VAL A 256 1.94 -12.64 2.90
CA VAL A 256 2.46 -14.00 3.15
C VAL A 256 3.48 -14.01 4.28
N ARG A 257 4.37 -13.02 4.33
CA ARG A 257 5.35 -12.87 5.40
C ARG A 257 4.65 -12.56 6.73
N ASP A 258 3.75 -11.59 6.74
CA ASP A 258 3.03 -11.18 7.95
C ASP A 258 2.20 -12.37 8.52
N CYS A 259 1.56 -13.17 7.66
CA CYS A 259 0.94 -14.43 8.07
C CYS A 259 1.95 -15.40 8.70
N SER A 260 3.17 -15.49 8.16
CA SER A 260 4.20 -16.40 8.68
C SER A 260 4.70 -15.95 10.05
N GLU A 261 4.93 -14.65 10.21
CA GLU A 261 5.32 -14.03 11.49
C GLU A 261 4.23 -14.28 12.55
N SER A 262 2.94 -14.07 12.23
CA SER A 262 1.84 -14.38 13.16
C SER A 262 1.72 -15.87 13.48
N ILE A 263 1.92 -16.76 12.50
CA ILE A 263 1.89 -18.22 12.75
C ILE A 263 3.01 -18.63 13.72
N GLU A 264 4.20 -18.05 13.59
CA GLU A 264 5.35 -18.32 14.46
C GLU A 264 5.11 -17.75 15.87
N GLU A 265 4.60 -16.53 15.97
CA GLU A 265 4.25 -15.86 17.22
C GLU A 265 3.21 -16.66 18.03
N PHE A 266 2.03 -16.91 17.46
CA PHE A 266 0.98 -17.67 18.15
C PHE A 266 1.33 -19.15 18.30
N GLY A 267 2.19 -19.69 17.44
CA GLY A 267 2.79 -21.01 17.62
C GLY A 267 3.61 -21.07 18.91
N GLY A 268 4.45 -20.07 19.17
CA GLY A 268 5.22 -19.95 20.40
C GLY A 268 4.36 -19.82 21.65
N ILE A 269 3.25 -19.07 21.58
CA ILE A 269 2.29 -18.96 22.70
C ILE A 269 1.64 -20.32 22.99
N LEU A 270 1.20 -21.04 21.95
CA LEU A 270 0.63 -22.38 22.10
C LEU A 270 1.62 -23.40 22.68
N GLU A 271 2.92 -23.23 22.44
CA GLU A 271 3.97 -24.09 23.01
C GLU A 271 4.18 -23.90 24.52
N LEU A 272 3.75 -22.76 25.09
CA LEU A 272 3.76 -22.54 26.54
C LEU A 272 2.77 -23.45 27.28
N GLY A 273 1.79 -24.03 26.56
CA GLY A 273 0.75 -24.87 27.14
C GLY A 273 -0.35 -24.05 27.85
N PRO A 274 -1.36 -24.76 28.38
CA PRO A 274 -2.44 -24.10 29.09
C PRO A 274 -1.94 -23.46 30.39
N ARG A 275 -2.55 -22.33 30.76
CA ARG A 275 -2.35 -21.66 32.04
C ARG A 275 -2.61 -22.61 33.21
N ASP A 276 -1.69 -22.65 34.17
CA ASP A 276 -1.86 -23.45 35.39
C ASP A 276 -2.57 -22.64 36.47
N ASP A 277 -3.89 -22.76 36.54
CA ASP A 277 -4.71 -22.08 37.55
C ASP A 277 -4.45 -22.59 38.99
N THR A 278 -3.60 -23.61 39.19
CA THR A 278 -3.30 -24.16 40.53
C THR A 278 -2.18 -23.41 41.26
N CYS A 279 -1.48 -22.47 40.63
CA CYS A 279 -0.37 -21.71 41.22
C CYS A 279 -0.79 -20.50 42.09
N GLY A 280 -1.94 -20.56 42.76
CA GLY A 280 -2.44 -19.51 43.69
C GLY A 280 -1.67 -19.35 45.01
N GLY A 281 -0.39 -19.75 45.07
CA GLY A 281 0.48 -19.54 46.22
C GLY A 281 1.18 -18.18 46.14
N GLU A 282 1.27 -17.47 47.26
CA GLU A 282 1.82 -16.11 47.43
C GLU A 282 3.33 -15.95 47.08
N GLU A 283 3.90 -16.78 46.20
CA GLU A 283 5.29 -16.64 45.77
C GLU A 283 5.42 -15.52 44.73
N GLU A 284 5.94 -14.40 45.22
CA GLU A 284 6.11 -13.05 44.64
C GLU A 284 7.03 -12.99 43.39
N GLY A 285 7.02 -14.01 42.52
CA GLY A 285 7.91 -14.10 41.36
C GLY A 285 7.44 -14.96 40.19
N CYS A 286 6.16 -15.37 40.16
CA CYS A 286 5.61 -16.03 38.97
C CYS A 286 5.58 -15.03 37.82
N MET A 287 6.20 -15.38 36.69
CA MET A 287 6.01 -14.66 35.43
C MET A 287 4.52 -14.49 35.21
N THR A 288 4.10 -13.30 34.79
CA THR A 288 2.69 -12.96 34.61
C THR A 288 2.02 -13.98 33.68
N ASP A 289 1.16 -14.86 34.24
CA ASP A 289 0.33 -15.85 33.52
C ASP A 289 -0.64 -15.23 32.49
N GLU A 290 -0.50 -13.94 32.21
CA GLU A 290 -1.31 -13.16 31.27
C GLU A 290 -1.02 -13.55 29.81
N ASP A 291 0.13 -14.18 29.53
CA ASP A 291 0.54 -14.58 28.18
C ASP A 291 0.09 -16.01 27.79
N GLN A 292 -0.64 -16.74 28.64
CA GLN A 292 -1.06 -18.13 28.37
C GLN A 292 -2.57 -18.26 28.16
N PHE A 293 -2.95 -19.15 27.24
CA PHE A 293 -4.35 -19.55 27.05
C PHE A 293 -4.81 -20.47 28.18
N THR A 294 -6.07 -20.39 28.57
CA THR A 294 -6.73 -21.45 29.34
C THR A 294 -6.89 -22.72 28.49
N GLU A 295 -7.15 -23.87 29.14
CA GLU A 295 -7.37 -25.14 28.43
C GLU A 295 -8.50 -25.04 27.39
N SER A 296 -9.57 -24.29 27.70
CA SER A 296 -10.69 -24.09 26.77
C SER A 296 -10.37 -23.18 25.57
N GLU A 297 -9.44 -22.23 25.74
CA GLU A 297 -9.05 -21.29 24.68
C GLU A 297 -8.02 -21.90 23.72
N MET A 298 -7.21 -22.86 24.20
CA MET A 298 -6.16 -23.53 23.43
C MET A 298 -6.69 -24.15 22.14
N ASP A 299 -7.87 -24.76 22.15
CA ASP A 299 -8.46 -25.38 20.96
C ASP A 299 -8.86 -24.33 19.91
N VAL A 300 -9.44 -23.20 20.34
CA VAL A 300 -9.79 -22.08 19.46
C VAL A 300 -8.54 -21.44 18.88
N ALA A 301 -7.54 -21.17 19.71
CA ALA A 301 -6.27 -20.60 19.28
C ALA A 301 -5.56 -21.53 18.27
N ARG A 302 -5.56 -22.84 18.50
CA ARG A 302 -4.99 -23.83 17.56
C ARG A 302 -5.74 -23.85 16.23
N ALA A 303 -7.07 -23.86 16.26
CA ALA A 303 -7.89 -23.81 15.05
C ALA A 303 -7.64 -22.51 14.26
N ALA A 304 -7.52 -21.37 14.95
CA ALA A 304 -7.23 -20.08 14.34
C ALA A 304 -5.82 -20.02 13.71
N VAL A 305 -4.79 -20.54 14.38
CA VAL A 305 -3.43 -20.65 13.80
C VAL A 305 -3.44 -21.54 12.56
N ASN A 306 -4.23 -22.60 12.54
CA ASN A 306 -4.38 -23.43 11.35
C ASN A 306 -5.13 -22.72 10.21
N LEU A 307 -6.06 -21.82 10.53
CA LEU A 307 -6.68 -20.93 9.56
C LEU A 307 -5.68 -19.91 9.00
N MET A 308 -4.78 -19.36 9.82
CA MET A 308 -3.68 -18.50 9.34
C MET A 308 -2.80 -19.25 8.33
N LYS A 309 -2.46 -20.52 8.62
CA LYS A 309 -1.70 -21.38 7.68
C LYS A 309 -2.47 -21.58 6.37
N CYS A 310 -3.77 -21.79 6.43
CA CYS A 310 -4.62 -21.88 5.24
C CYS A 310 -4.59 -20.57 4.45
N SER A 311 -4.78 -19.42 5.12
CA SER A 311 -4.73 -18.08 4.54
C SER A 311 -3.41 -17.82 3.81
N LYS A 312 -2.26 -18.14 4.43
CA LYS A 312 -0.94 -18.05 3.79
C LYS A 312 -0.86 -18.84 2.49
N ASN A 313 -1.39 -20.06 2.49
CA ASN A 313 -1.37 -20.92 1.30
C ASN A 313 -2.28 -20.38 0.19
N VAL A 314 -3.43 -19.78 0.54
CA VAL A 314 -4.30 -19.07 -0.41
C VAL A 314 -3.58 -17.90 -1.05
N LEU A 315 -2.92 -17.05 -0.26
CA LEU A 315 -2.16 -15.91 -0.78
C LEU A 315 -1.05 -16.34 -1.76
N ALA A 316 -0.35 -17.43 -1.44
CA ALA A 316 0.65 -18.00 -2.34
C ALA A 316 0.03 -18.55 -3.63
N LEU A 317 -1.17 -19.14 -3.55
CA LEU A 317 -1.92 -19.62 -4.71
C LEU A 317 -2.43 -18.46 -5.58
N VAL A 318 -2.98 -17.41 -4.97
CA VAL A 318 -3.40 -16.16 -5.64
C VAL A 318 -2.24 -15.60 -6.46
N LEU A 319 -1.04 -15.51 -5.88
CA LEU A 319 0.15 -15.05 -6.59
C LEU A 319 0.44 -15.91 -7.84
N LYS A 320 0.42 -17.25 -7.71
CA LYS A 320 0.64 -18.15 -8.85
C LYS A 320 -0.45 -18.05 -9.93
N ALA A 321 -1.70 -17.88 -9.52
CA ALA A 321 -2.84 -17.72 -10.42
C ALA A 321 -2.73 -16.42 -11.22
N CYS A 322 -2.44 -15.29 -10.57
CA CYS A 322 -2.22 -14.01 -11.23
C CYS A 322 -1.04 -14.04 -12.20
N GLU A 323 0.06 -14.72 -11.85
CA GLU A 323 1.20 -14.89 -12.74
C GLU A 323 0.84 -15.71 -13.99
N SER A 324 0.12 -16.81 -13.81
CA SER A 324 -0.33 -17.67 -14.93
C SER A 324 -1.29 -16.94 -15.85
N ALA A 325 -2.29 -16.24 -15.30
CA ALA A 325 -3.22 -15.43 -16.08
C ALA A 325 -2.50 -14.29 -16.81
N GLY A 326 -1.48 -13.72 -16.18
CA GLY A 326 -0.61 -12.72 -16.77
C GLY A 326 0.19 -13.21 -17.98
N ASP A 327 0.69 -14.46 -17.97
CA ASP A 327 1.35 -15.07 -19.14
C ASP A 327 0.39 -15.14 -20.34
N VAL A 328 -0.88 -15.46 -20.10
CA VAL A 328 -1.90 -15.50 -21.15
C VAL A 328 -2.15 -14.11 -21.72
N VAL A 329 -2.23 -13.08 -20.87
CA VAL A 329 -2.36 -11.67 -21.28
C VAL A 329 -1.23 -11.24 -22.21
N GLU A 330 0.01 -11.63 -21.92
CA GLU A 330 1.15 -11.32 -22.79
C GLU A 330 1.10 -12.03 -24.14
N SER A 331 0.67 -13.28 -24.16
CA SER A 331 0.53 -14.04 -25.40
C SER A 331 -0.44 -13.37 -26.38
N PHE A 332 -1.44 -12.63 -25.90
CA PHE A 332 -2.33 -11.82 -26.74
C PHE A 332 -1.63 -10.60 -27.35
N VAL A 333 -0.66 -10.02 -26.65
CA VAL A 333 0.12 -8.86 -27.12
C VAL A 333 1.19 -9.26 -28.13
N GLU A 334 1.80 -10.42 -27.98
CA GLU A 334 2.79 -10.93 -28.94
C GLU A 334 2.12 -11.29 -30.28
N LYS A 335 0.99 -12.01 -30.23
CA LYS A 335 0.21 -12.37 -31.43
C LYS A 335 -0.28 -11.18 -32.24
N SER A 336 -0.53 -10.03 -31.60
CA SER A 336 -0.96 -8.82 -32.32
C SER A 336 0.18 -8.06 -32.99
N LYS A 337 1.41 -8.19 -32.50
CA LYS A 337 2.60 -7.51 -33.08
C LYS A 337 3.11 -8.18 -34.34
N ASP A 338 3.02 -9.50 -34.41
CA ASP A 338 3.65 -10.23 -35.50
C ASP A 338 2.97 -9.98 -36.85
N GLY A 339 1.75 -9.41 -36.88
CA GLY A 339 1.07 -9.01 -38.13
C GLY A 339 0.86 -10.14 -39.12
N VAL A 340 1.27 -11.36 -38.77
CA VAL A 340 0.98 -12.58 -39.48
C VAL A 340 -0.49 -12.83 -39.16
N GLU A 341 -1.34 -12.35 -40.07
CA GLU A 341 -2.62 -12.98 -40.35
C GLU A 341 -2.32 -14.46 -40.56
N ALA A 342 -2.24 -15.20 -39.47
CA ALA A 342 -2.19 -16.64 -39.52
C ALA A 342 -3.58 -17.04 -40.02
N GLU A 343 -3.72 -17.13 -41.35
CA GLU A 343 -4.74 -17.88 -42.09
C GLU A 343 -4.73 -19.38 -41.71
N ALA A 344 -4.32 -19.72 -40.50
CA ALA A 344 -4.46 -21.03 -39.91
C ALA A 344 -5.93 -21.20 -39.51
N VAL A 345 -6.77 -21.46 -40.52
CA VAL A 345 -8.07 -22.17 -40.47
C VAL A 345 -8.73 -22.01 -39.10
N ALA A 346 -9.07 -20.76 -38.76
CA ALA A 346 -9.97 -20.52 -37.66
C ALA A 346 -11.33 -21.09 -38.09
N PRO A 347 -12.01 -21.90 -37.25
CA PRO A 347 -13.38 -22.31 -37.55
C PRO A 347 -14.19 -21.05 -37.83
N GLU A 348 -14.71 -20.95 -39.05
CA GLU A 348 -15.37 -19.75 -39.60
C GLU A 348 -16.37 -19.19 -38.58
N GLY A 349 -16.05 -18.05 -37.96
CA GLY A 349 -16.97 -17.36 -37.04
C GLY A 349 -16.39 -16.58 -35.86
N SER A 350 -15.09 -16.70 -35.51
CA SER A 350 -14.53 -15.91 -34.39
C SER A 350 -13.90 -14.59 -34.86
N SER A 351 -14.65 -13.49 -34.73
CA SER A 351 -14.17 -12.13 -35.01
C SER A 351 -12.99 -11.70 -34.11
N SER A 352 -12.10 -10.86 -34.65
CA SER A 352 -10.89 -10.37 -33.95
C SER A 352 -11.18 -9.52 -32.72
N GLU A 353 -12.40 -9.01 -32.55
CA GLU A 353 -12.87 -8.29 -31.36
C GLU A 353 -12.79 -9.15 -30.08
N SER A 354 -12.88 -10.48 -30.22
CA SER A 354 -12.81 -11.41 -29.08
C SER A 354 -11.49 -11.39 -28.32
N GLY A 355 -10.37 -11.02 -28.96
CA GLY A 355 -9.04 -11.04 -28.32
C GLY A 355 -8.84 -9.90 -27.32
N PHE A 356 -9.23 -8.67 -27.71
CA PHE A 356 -9.11 -7.50 -26.83
C PHE A 356 -10.07 -7.58 -25.65
N GLN A 357 -11.29 -8.07 -25.89
CA GLN A 357 -12.28 -8.26 -24.83
C GLN A 357 -11.78 -9.28 -23.79
N ARG A 358 -11.29 -10.46 -24.23
CA ARG A 358 -10.72 -11.47 -23.33
C ARG A 358 -9.52 -10.97 -22.54
N LYS A 359 -8.67 -10.14 -23.15
CA LYS A 359 -7.55 -9.50 -22.46
C LYS A 359 -8.05 -8.60 -21.33
N GLY A 360 -9.04 -7.74 -21.61
CA GLY A 360 -9.66 -6.86 -20.61
C GLY A 360 -10.30 -7.63 -19.47
N GLU A 361 -11.09 -8.66 -19.78
CA GLU A 361 -11.71 -9.56 -18.80
C GLU A 361 -10.65 -10.25 -17.92
N THR A 362 -9.59 -10.79 -18.51
CA THR A 362 -8.50 -11.44 -17.75
C THR A 362 -7.80 -10.46 -16.81
N LEU A 363 -7.53 -9.23 -17.28
CA LEU A 363 -6.94 -8.18 -16.45
C LEU A 363 -7.86 -7.76 -15.30
N GLN A 364 -9.17 -7.69 -15.53
CA GLN A 364 -10.14 -7.42 -14.48
C GLN A 364 -10.17 -8.56 -13.45
N CYS A 365 -10.16 -9.82 -13.89
CA CYS A 365 -10.09 -10.96 -12.99
C CYS A 365 -8.81 -10.95 -12.14
N ILE A 366 -7.66 -10.58 -12.71
CA ILE A 366 -6.40 -10.43 -11.95
C ILE A 366 -6.54 -9.32 -10.88
N SER A 367 -7.17 -8.20 -11.24
CA SER A 367 -7.42 -7.08 -10.30
C SER A 367 -8.31 -7.54 -9.14
N ASN A 368 -9.45 -8.15 -9.46
CA ASN A 368 -10.41 -8.63 -8.47
C ASN A 368 -9.80 -9.70 -7.56
N LEU A 369 -9.09 -10.68 -8.14
CA LEU A 369 -8.46 -11.74 -7.38
C LEU A 369 -7.38 -11.21 -6.41
N HIS A 370 -6.65 -10.17 -6.81
CA HIS A 370 -5.69 -9.51 -5.93
C HIS A 370 -6.37 -8.80 -4.75
N GLU A 371 -7.48 -8.09 -4.98
CA GLU A 371 -8.23 -7.45 -3.89
C GLU A 371 -8.81 -8.48 -2.92
N LEU A 372 -9.34 -9.62 -3.42
CA LEU A 372 -9.76 -10.72 -2.55
C LEU A 372 -8.59 -11.29 -1.75
N GLY A 373 -7.42 -11.48 -2.39
CA GLY A 373 -6.19 -11.87 -1.70
C GLY A 373 -5.80 -10.88 -0.61
N ARG A 374 -5.93 -9.58 -0.85
CA ARG A 374 -5.70 -8.56 0.16
C ARG A 374 -6.68 -8.68 1.34
N THR A 375 -7.97 -8.90 1.09
CA THR A 375 -8.96 -9.13 2.15
C THR A 375 -8.57 -10.33 3.02
N VAL A 376 -8.06 -11.41 2.43
CA VAL A 376 -7.53 -12.57 3.18
C VAL A 376 -6.33 -12.17 4.04
N GLY A 377 -5.40 -11.36 3.52
CA GLY A 377 -4.23 -10.87 4.27
C GLY A 377 -4.61 -9.98 5.45
N GLU A 378 -5.44 -8.97 5.21
CA GLU A 378 -5.94 -8.04 6.24
C GLU A 378 -6.75 -8.79 7.31
N GLY A 379 -7.56 -9.77 6.90
CA GLY A 379 -8.34 -10.60 7.82
C GLY A 379 -7.47 -11.37 8.81
N VAL A 380 -6.29 -11.87 8.41
CA VAL A 380 -5.32 -12.52 9.32
C VAL A 380 -4.84 -11.56 10.40
N THR A 381 -4.50 -10.32 10.05
CA THR A 381 -4.11 -9.31 11.04
C THR A 381 -5.28 -9.01 11.99
N ASN A 382 -6.50 -8.89 11.45
CA ASN A 382 -7.67 -8.54 12.24
C ASN A 382 -7.99 -9.56 13.33
N PHE A 383 -8.07 -10.87 13.01
CA PHE A 383 -8.27 -11.87 14.07
C PHE A 383 -7.00 -12.19 14.85
N GLY A 384 -5.80 -11.96 14.29
CA GLY A 384 -4.54 -12.12 15.00
C GLY A 384 -4.48 -11.23 16.25
N VAL A 385 -4.87 -9.97 16.15
CA VAL A 385 -4.96 -9.06 17.32
C VAL A 385 -5.94 -9.57 18.38
N MET A 386 -6.95 -10.35 17.98
CA MET A 386 -7.95 -10.92 18.88
C MET A 386 -7.52 -12.25 19.50
N LEU A 387 -6.38 -12.81 19.08
CA LEU A 387 -5.87 -14.09 19.60
C LEU A 387 -4.91 -13.95 20.78
N TYR A 388 -4.57 -12.72 21.22
CA TYR A 388 -3.78 -12.58 22.44
C TYR A 388 -4.60 -12.97 23.67
N PRO A 389 -4.04 -13.75 24.62
CA PRO A 389 -4.74 -14.09 25.86
C PRO A 389 -4.96 -12.86 26.78
N PRO A 390 -5.96 -12.93 27.67
CA PRO A 390 -7.07 -13.87 27.66
C PRO A 390 -7.97 -13.60 26.44
N LEU A 391 -8.60 -14.64 25.88
CA LEU A 391 -9.60 -14.47 24.83
C LEU A 391 -10.87 -13.93 25.51
N GLU A 392 -10.88 -12.65 25.86
CA GLU A 392 -12.01 -12.08 26.58
C GLU A 392 -13.28 -12.15 25.72
N ASN A 393 -14.35 -12.67 26.31
CA ASN A 393 -15.72 -12.43 25.85
C ASN A 393 -16.14 -10.99 26.20
N SER A 394 -15.28 -10.00 25.92
CA SER A 394 -15.58 -8.62 26.24
C SER A 394 -16.79 -8.17 25.42
N SER A 395 -17.90 -8.01 26.14
CA SER A 395 -19.18 -7.53 25.64
C SER A 395 -19.12 -6.11 25.08
N SER A 396 -17.95 -5.46 25.10
CA SER A 396 -17.71 -4.11 24.62
C SER A 396 -17.61 -4.00 23.09
N ASN A 397 -17.54 -5.11 22.35
CA ASN A 397 -17.50 -5.09 20.88
C ASN A 397 -18.89 -5.07 20.23
N GLU A 398 -19.81 -4.26 20.77
CA GLU A 398 -21.15 -4.03 20.19
C GLU A 398 -21.06 -3.55 18.73
N GLU A 399 -20.01 -2.82 18.37
CA GLU A 399 -19.81 -2.31 17.00
C GLU A 399 -19.54 -3.42 15.99
N LEU A 400 -18.69 -4.41 16.32
CA LEU A 400 -18.45 -5.58 15.48
C LEU A 400 -19.72 -6.43 15.34
N ILE A 401 -20.48 -6.61 16.43
CA ILE A 401 -21.74 -7.36 16.41
C ILE A 401 -22.80 -6.65 15.54
N ARG A 402 -22.86 -5.31 15.61
CA ARG A 402 -23.76 -4.50 14.79
C ARG A 402 -23.41 -4.60 13.31
N GLU A 403 -22.12 -4.57 12.97
CA GLU A 403 -21.64 -4.73 11.61
C GLU A 403 -21.89 -6.16 11.09
N ALA A 404 -21.70 -7.18 11.92
CA ALA A 404 -22.06 -8.57 11.63
C ALA A 404 -23.53 -8.73 11.25
N SER A 405 -24.40 -8.13 12.07
CA SER A 405 -25.85 -8.17 11.91
C SER A 405 -26.31 -7.46 10.63
N LYS A 406 -25.53 -6.48 10.15
CA LYS A 406 -25.78 -5.81 8.86
C LYS A 406 -25.37 -6.69 7.67
N MET A 407 -24.31 -7.47 7.80
CA MET A 407 -23.87 -8.39 6.74
C MET A 407 -24.84 -9.58 6.59
N THR A 408 -25.31 -10.16 7.70
CA THR A 408 -26.25 -11.28 7.67
C THR A 408 -27.65 -10.91 7.17
N SER A 409 -28.08 -9.66 7.32
CA SER A 409 -29.39 -9.20 6.81
C SER A 409 -29.40 -8.86 5.32
N SER A 410 -28.23 -8.62 4.72
CA SER A 410 -28.10 -8.26 3.29
C SER A 410 -27.93 -9.46 2.36
N ALA A 411 -27.65 -10.65 2.91
CA ALA A 411 -27.55 -11.86 2.12
C ALA A 411 -28.97 -12.42 1.94
N ASP A 412 -29.63 -12.09 0.82
CA ASP A 412 -30.85 -12.73 0.34
C ASP A 412 -30.57 -14.22 0.07
N VAL A 413 -30.57 -15.03 1.15
CA VAL A 413 -30.22 -16.44 1.10
C VAL A 413 -31.45 -17.26 1.47
N ASN A 414 -32.14 -17.71 0.41
CA ASN A 414 -33.06 -18.85 0.39
C ASN A 414 -32.31 -20.20 0.41
N ASP A 415 -31.04 -20.24 0.83
CA ASP A 415 -30.27 -21.48 0.90
C ASP A 415 -30.48 -22.11 2.29
N GLU A 416 -31.21 -23.23 2.33
CA GLU A 416 -31.47 -24.08 3.49
C GLU A 416 -30.19 -24.78 3.96
N THR A 417 -29.07 -24.07 4.10
CA THR A 417 -27.91 -24.57 4.83
C THR A 417 -28.20 -24.51 6.32
N ASP A 418 -28.84 -25.58 6.78
CA ASP A 418 -29.00 -26.01 8.17
C ASP A 418 -27.70 -25.78 8.97
N GLY A 419 -27.75 -24.86 9.93
CA GLY A 419 -26.69 -24.67 10.94
C GLY A 419 -26.00 -23.31 10.93
N ALA A 420 -26.76 -22.22 11.02
CA ALA A 420 -26.19 -20.94 11.47
C ALA A 420 -25.54 -21.15 12.85
N MET A 421 -24.23 -20.93 12.96
CA MET A 421 -23.50 -21.06 14.23
C MET A 421 -24.07 -20.07 15.25
N VAL A 422 -24.61 -20.59 16.35
CA VAL A 422 -25.28 -19.81 17.42
C VAL A 422 -24.27 -19.23 18.42
N ASN A 423 -23.00 -19.04 18.02
CA ASN A 423 -21.96 -18.55 18.92
C ASN A 423 -21.54 -17.13 18.53
N THR A 424 -21.92 -16.17 19.38
CA THR A 424 -21.85 -14.72 19.12
C THR A 424 -20.51 -14.08 19.51
N SER A 425 -19.44 -14.86 19.73
CA SER A 425 -18.16 -14.24 20.12
C SER A 425 -17.61 -13.41 18.93
N PRO A 426 -17.04 -12.22 19.18
CA PRO A 426 -16.41 -11.42 18.13
C PRO A 426 -15.32 -12.19 17.36
N LEU A 427 -14.55 -13.04 18.07
CA LEU A 427 -13.49 -13.86 17.46
C LEU A 427 -14.08 -14.92 16.51
N SER A 428 -15.12 -15.64 16.94
CA SER A 428 -15.79 -16.65 16.10
C SER A 428 -16.29 -16.04 14.79
N LEU A 429 -16.95 -14.88 14.88
CA LEU A 429 -17.41 -14.15 13.70
C LEU A 429 -16.25 -13.76 12.77
N GLN A 430 -15.14 -13.27 13.33
CA GLN A 430 -14.00 -12.86 12.52
C GLN A 430 -13.32 -14.07 11.84
N LEU A 431 -13.27 -15.24 12.51
CA LEU A 431 -12.80 -16.49 11.90
C LEU A 431 -13.72 -16.95 10.77
N GLU A 432 -15.04 -16.82 10.91
CA GLU A 432 -16.00 -17.11 9.84
C GLU A 432 -15.86 -16.17 8.64
N ARG A 433 -15.71 -14.87 8.89
CA ARG A 433 -15.42 -13.87 7.85
C ARG A 433 -14.16 -14.25 7.07
N GLN A 434 -13.12 -14.69 7.77
CA GLN A 434 -11.90 -15.15 7.14
C GLN A 434 -12.09 -16.42 6.30
N LEU A 435 -12.83 -17.41 6.80
CA LEU A 435 -13.18 -18.62 6.04
C LEU A 435 -13.93 -18.27 4.75
N ARG A 436 -14.85 -17.30 4.81
CA ARG A 436 -15.60 -16.80 3.66
C ARG A 436 -14.68 -16.12 2.65
N ALA A 437 -13.82 -15.19 3.09
CA ALA A 437 -12.86 -14.51 2.22
C ALA A 437 -11.92 -15.49 1.50
N ILE A 438 -11.47 -16.55 2.18
CA ILE A 438 -10.69 -17.63 1.56
C ILE A 438 -11.52 -18.38 0.52
N SER A 439 -12.78 -18.70 0.82
CA SER A 439 -13.67 -19.40 -0.11
C SER A 439 -13.92 -18.58 -1.37
N GLU A 440 -14.17 -17.28 -1.22
CA GLU A 440 -14.34 -16.33 -2.32
C GLU A 440 -13.08 -16.23 -3.19
N CYS A 441 -11.89 -16.17 -2.58
CA CYS A 441 -10.62 -16.23 -3.32
C CYS A 441 -10.51 -17.50 -4.17
N ILE A 442 -10.83 -18.66 -3.59
CA ILE A 442 -10.79 -19.94 -4.32
C ILE A 442 -11.81 -19.94 -5.47
N GLY A 443 -13.00 -19.37 -5.26
CA GLY A 443 -14.00 -19.17 -6.30
C GLY A 443 -13.49 -18.30 -7.45
N ALA A 444 -12.88 -17.17 -7.15
CA ALA A 444 -12.31 -16.27 -8.17
C ALA A 444 -11.13 -16.91 -8.94
N ILE A 445 -10.33 -17.79 -8.32
CA ILE A 445 -9.29 -18.56 -9.03
C ILE A 445 -9.91 -19.55 -10.01
N GLU A 446 -11.05 -20.15 -9.65
CA GLU A 446 -11.80 -21.06 -10.53
C GLU A 446 -12.36 -20.34 -11.77
N GLU A 447 -12.76 -19.07 -11.65
CA GLU A 447 -13.17 -18.26 -12.80
C GLU A 447 -12.03 -18.03 -13.80
N LEU A 448 -10.78 -18.01 -13.32
CA LEU A 448 -9.56 -17.97 -14.14
C LEU A 448 -9.16 -19.32 -14.74
N ARG A 449 -9.98 -20.38 -14.61
CA ARG A 449 -9.68 -21.73 -15.11
C ARG A 449 -9.10 -21.80 -16.54
N PRO A 450 -9.58 -21.06 -17.56
CA PRO A 450 -8.99 -21.13 -18.90
C PRO A 450 -7.57 -20.53 -18.98
N SER A 451 -7.15 -19.77 -17.98
CA SER A 451 -5.92 -18.96 -17.97
C SER A 451 -4.88 -19.42 -16.95
N ILE A 452 -5.18 -20.44 -16.14
CA ILE A 452 -4.27 -20.97 -15.11
C ILE A 452 -3.63 -22.30 -15.52
N THR A 453 -2.47 -22.59 -14.95
CA THR A 453 -1.77 -23.85 -15.17
C THR A 453 -2.40 -25.02 -14.40
N GLU A 454 -2.15 -26.23 -14.86
CA GLU A 454 -2.59 -27.47 -14.21
C GLU A 454 -2.06 -27.59 -12.76
N GLU A 455 -0.85 -27.09 -12.48
CA GLU A 455 -0.30 -27.05 -11.13
C GLU A 455 -1.15 -26.19 -10.18
N VAL A 456 -1.56 -25.00 -10.65
CA VAL A 456 -2.43 -24.08 -9.88
C VAL A 456 -3.78 -24.73 -9.63
N ARG A 457 -4.35 -25.41 -10.63
CA ARG A 457 -5.63 -26.13 -10.50
C ARG A 457 -5.58 -27.21 -9.42
N LEU A 458 -4.57 -28.07 -9.45
CA LEU A 458 -4.39 -29.11 -8.43
C LEU A 458 -4.14 -28.55 -7.03
N ALA A 459 -3.40 -27.44 -6.93
CA ALA A 459 -3.16 -26.76 -5.66
C ALA A 459 -4.46 -26.16 -5.09
N MET A 460 -5.30 -25.57 -5.94
CA MET A 460 -6.62 -25.04 -5.58
C MET A 460 -7.55 -26.16 -5.05
N GLU A 461 -7.60 -27.32 -5.70
CA GLU A 461 -8.42 -28.45 -5.26
C GLU A 461 -8.01 -28.96 -3.87
N ARG A 462 -6.69 -29.09 -3.62
CA ARG A 462 -6.16 -29.46 -2.30
C ARG A 462 -6.54 -28.42 -1.23
N LEU A 463 -6.46 -27.14 -1.58
CA LEU A 463 -6.77 -26.05 -0.68
C LEU A 463 -8.26 -25.99 -0.33
N ARG A 464 -9.15 -26.28 -1.28
CA ARG A 464 -10.58 -26.43 -1.04
C ARG A 464 -10.85 -27.55 -0.02
N GLY A 465 -10.22 -28.71 -0.20
CA GLY A 465 -10.32 -29.80 0.78
C GLY A 465 -9.78 -29.42 2.17
N ALA A 466 -8.67 -28.68 2.22
CA ALA A 466 -8.11 -28.19 3.48
C ALA A 466 -9.03 -27.17 4.17
N LEU A 467 -9.69 -26.27 3.41
CA LEU A 467 -10.62 -25.28 3.94
C LEU A 467 -11.81 -25.92 4.65
N GLU A 468 -12.38 -26.98 4.07
CA GLU A 468 -13.48 -27.72 4.71
C GLU A 468 -13.07 -28.35 6.04
N VAL A 469 -11.83 -28.85 6.15
CA VAL A 469 -11.29 -29.34 7.42
C VAL A 469 -11.17 -28.20 8.42
N ARG A 470 -10.63 -27.03 8.03
CA ARG A 470 -10.50 -25.88 8.93
C ARG A 470 -11.85 -25.33 9.39
N ARG A 471 -12.86 -25.33 8.52
CA ARG A 471 -14.23 -24.92 8.88
C ARG A 471 -14.77 -25.80 10.02
N LYS A 472 -14.61 -27.11 9.92
CA LYS A 472 -15.03 -28.05 10.98
C LYS A 472 -14.26 -27.86 12.28
N GLU A 473 -12.93 -27.74 12.21
CA GLU A 473 -12.10 -27.49 13.40
C GLU A 473 -12.51 -26.22 14.14
N ILE A 474 -12.76 -25.12 13.43
CA ILE A 474 -13.22 -23.86 14.02
C ILE A 474 -14.60 -24.02 14.64
N GLN A 475 -15.52 -24.71 13.95
CA GLN A 475 -16.86 -24.95 14.47
C GLN A 475 -16.84 -25.76 15.76
N GLU A 476 -16.06 -26.83 15.81
CA GLU A 476 -15.91 -27.69 16.99
C GLU A 476 -15.25 -26.92 18.15
N ALA A 477 -14.15 -26.21 17.88
CA ALA A 477 -13.41 -25.46 18.90
C ALA A 477 -14.24 -24.31 19.51
N THR A 478 -14.93 -23.53 18.68
CA THR A 478 -15.76 -22.42 19.17
C THR A 478 -17.01 -22.90 19.91
N THR A 479 -17.57 -24.06 19.53
CA THR A 479 -18.67 -24.68 20.28
C THR A 479 -18.22 -25.12 21.66
N SER A 480 -17.09 -25.83 21.74
CA SER A 480 -16.53 -26.27 23.01
C SER A 480 -16.16 -25.09 23.93
N TRP A 481 -15.56 -24.04 23.38
CA TRP A 481 -15.20 -22.85 24.13
C TRP A 481 -16.42 -22.07 24.67
N SER A 482 -17.50 -21.98 23.87
CA SER A 482 -18.75 -21.38 24.33
C SER A 482 -19.42 -22.18 25.45
N GLU A 483 -19.43 -23.52 25.34
CA GLU A 483 -19.95 -24.41 26.38
C GLU A 483 -19.14 -24.27 27.69
N ALA A 484 -17.81 -24.22 27.60
CA ALA A 484 -16.94 -24.00 28.75
C ALA A 484 -17.19 -22.64 29.43
N SER A 485 -17.38 -21.58 28.63
CA SER A 485 -17.68 -20.23 29.13
C SER A 485 -19.02 -20.18 29.88
N ASN A 486 -20.03 -20.92 29.43
CA ASN A 486 -21.35 -20.98 30.06
C ASN A 486 -21.36 -21.76 31.39
N LEU A 487 -20.39 -22.65 31.59
CA LEU A 487 -20.27 -23.45 32.81
C LEU A 487 -19.56 -22.72 33.95
N GLN A 488 -18.86 -21.61 33.69
CA GLN A 488 -18.24 -20.84 34.76
C GLN A 488 -19.34 -20.19 35.63
N PRO A 489 -19.47 -20.59 36.91
CA PRO A 489 -20.47 -20.01 37.79
C PRO A 489 -20.22 -18.51 37.90
N SER A 490 -21.28 -17.70 37.80
CA SER A 490 -21.22 -16.25 37.98
C SER A 490 -20.78 -15.93 39.42
N HIS A 491 -19.48 -16.01 39.69
CA HIS A 491 -18.87 -15.69 40.97
C HIS A 491 -18.88 -14.17 41.15
N GLY A 492 -20.04 -13.59 41.46
CA GLY A 492 -20.08 -12.15 41.73
C GLY A 492 -21.42 -11.43 41.74
N ALA A 493 -22.52 -12.03 42.19
CA ALA A 493 -23.75 -11.28 42.47
C ALA A 493 -24.08 -11.10 43.96
N ASP A 494 -23.39 -11.80 44.87
CA ASP A 494 -23.57 -11.63 46.32
C ASP A 494 -22.34 -10.99 46.97
N ARG A 495 -22.26 -9.65 46.92
CA ARG A 495 -21.54 -8.83 47.90
C ARG A 495 -22.28 -7.53 48.17
#